data_AF-A0A9N8E013-F1
#
_entry.id   AF-A0A9N8E013-F1
#
_cell.length_a   1.000
_cell.length_b   1.000
_cell.length_c   1.000
_cell.angle_alpha   90.00
_cell.angle_beta   90.00
_cell.angle_gamma   90.00
#
_symmetry.space_group_name_H-M   'P 1'
#
loop_
_entity.id
_entity.type
_entity.pdbx_description
1 polymer ?
#
loop_
_entity_poly.entity_id
_entity_poly.type
_entity_poly.pdbx_seq_one_letter_code
_entity_poly.pdbx_strand_id
1 'polypeptide(L)'
;MPEPPLVEGQGTFLESDDVFLMGRDILVGRSGNGSNEKGAKWLQRYLGDEYRVHEVPLSPNFLHLDCVMCAPRPGLAMVCREAFVNGLPDIIKDWDIIDVSPEDAEKHQGTAQARTGSD
;
A
#
# COMPACT_ATOMS: atom_id res chain seq x y z
N MET A 1 0.66 29.42 2.50
CA MET A 1 -0.70 29.04 2.11
C MET A 1 -0.97 27.69 2.74
N PRO A 2 -2.03 27.48 3.52
CA PRO A 2 -2.42 26.13 3.88
C PRO A 2 -2.74 25.37 2.59
N GLU A 3 -2.33 24.10 2.50
CA GLU A 3 -2.74 23.26 1.39
C GLU A 3 -4.27 23.14 1.39
N PRO A 4 -4.92 23.23 0.22
CA PRO A 4 -6.36 23.06 0.15
C PRO A 4 -6.74 21.67 0.66
N PRO A 5 -7.91 21.51 1.32
CA PRO A 5 -8.37 20.20 1.73
C PRO A 5 -8.48 19.31 0.50
N LEU A 6 -7.87 18.14 0.59
CA LEU A 6 -7.86 17.15 -0.48
C LEU A 6 -9.29 16.61 -0.62
N VAL A 7 -9.98 17.10 -1.65
CA VAL A 7 -11.30 16.59 -2.04
C VAL A 7 -11.05 15.21 -2.61
N GLU A 8 -11.64 14.16 -2.04
CA GLU A 8 -11.76 12.88 -2.74
C GLU A 8 -12.42 13.15 -4.10
N GLY A 9 -11.59 13.22 -5.15
CA GLY A 9 -12.07 13.51 -6.48
C GLY A 9 -13.10 12.44 -6.86
N GLN A 10 -14.20 12.84 -7.50
CA GLN A 10 -15.23 11.88 -7.90
C GLN A 10 -14.76 10.89 -8.98
N GLY A 11 -13.58 11.09 -9.55
CA GLY A 11 -12.94 10.20 -10.52
C GLY A 11 -12.36 8.92 -9.91
N THR A 12 -11.87 8.06 -10.79
CA THR A 12 -11.12 6.85 -10.47
C THR A 12 -9.64 7.22 -10.42
N PHE A 13 -8.99 7.10 -9.26
CA PHE A 13 -7.58 7.46 -9.09
C PHE A 13 -6.78 6.27 -8.56
N LEU A 14 -5.62 6.05 -9.16
CA LEU A 14 -4.64 5.04 -8.80
C LEU A 14 -3.26 5.62 -9.07
N GLU A 15 -2.36 5.49 -8.10
CA GLU A 15 -0.94 5.81 -8.25
C GLU A 15 -0.12 4.53 -8.08
N SER A 16 1.00 4.42 -8.81
CA SER A 16 1.82 3.20 -8.82
C SER A 16 2.36 2.85 -7.44
N ASP A 17 2.63 3.88 -6.63
CA ASP A 17 3.33 3.80 -5.36
C ASP A 17 2.40 3.28 -4.23
N ASP A 18 1.09 3.26 -4.50
CA ASP A 18 0.09 2.58 -3.66
C ASP A 18 -0.15 1.11 -4.03
N VAL A 19 0.30 0.65 -5.21
CA VAL A 19 -0.06 -0.66 -5.76
C VAL A 19 1.06 -1.67 -5.53
N PHE A 20 0.93 -2.54 -4.53
CA PHE A 20 1.97 -3.51 -4.17
C PHE A 20 1.60 -4.93 -4.64
N LEU A 21 2.45 -5.55 -5.48
CA LEU A 21 2.20 -6.88 -6.02
C LEU A 21 2.74 -7.99 -5.09
N MET A 22 1.88 -8.92 -4.70
CA MET A 22 2.19 -10.09 -3.86
C MET A 22 1.72 -11.38 -4.54
N GLY A 23 2.17 -11.60 -5.78
CA GLY A 23 1.74 -12.71 -6.62
C GLY A 23 0.35 -12.43 -7.22
N ARG A 24 -0.64 -13.26 -6.85
CA ARG A 24 -2.05 -13.06 -7.28
C ARG A 24 -2.80 -12.07 -6.39
N ASP A 25 -2.23 -11.72 -5.24
CA ASP A 25 -2.78 -10.73 -4.33
C ASP A 25 -2.09 -9.39 -4.60
N ILE A 26 -2.88 -8.32 -4.67
CA ILE A 26 -2.41 -6.95 -4.93
C ILE A 26 -2.94 -6.08 -3.81
N LEU A 27 -2.07 -5.39 -3.10
CA LEU A 27 -2.47 -4.38 -2.13
C LEU A 27 -2.62 -3.03 -2.82
N VAL A 28 -3.62 -2.25 -2.42
CA VAL A 28 -3.78 -0.85 -2.85
C VAL A 28 -3.89 0.04 -1.62
N GLY A 29 -2.85 0.83 -1.35
CA GLY A 29 -2.81 1.83 -0.31
C GLY A 29 -3.86 2.93 -0.51
N ARG A 30 -4.51 3.33 0.58
CA ARG A 30 -5.51 4.41 0.60
C ARG A 30 -5.29 5.31 1.80
N SER A 31 -4.47 6.34 1.65
CA SER A 31 -4.24 7.38 2.66
C SER A 31 -5.31 8.49 2.66
N GLY A 32 -6.18 8.50 1.64
CA GLY A 32 -7.06 9.61 1.30
C GLY A 32 -6.50 10.49 0.17
N ASN A 33 -5.24 10.26 -0.21
CA ASN A 33 -4.53 10.91 -1.31
C ASN A 33 -3.99 9.86 -2.29
N GLY A 34 -3.68 10.27 -3.52
CA GLY A 34 -3.17 9.37 -4.57
C GLY A 34 -4.22 8.40 -5.10
N SER A 35 -4.39 7.27 -4.42
CA SER A 35 -5.34 6.21 -4.80
C SER A 35 -6.65 6.26 -4.02
N ASN A 36 -7.76 5.91 -4.67
CA ASN A 36 -9.08 5.84 -4.04
C ASN A 36 -9.81 4.50 -4.23
N GLU A 37 -10.91 4.30 -3.49
CA GLU A 37 -11.73 3.08 -3.56
C GLU A 37 -12.23 2.80 -4.99
N LYS A 38 -12.58 3.86 -5.74
CA LYS A 38 -13.00 3.71 -7.15
C LYS A 38 -11.85 3.19 -8.01
N GLY A 39 -10.62 3.64 -7.74
CA GLY A 39 -9.37 3.13 -8.28
C GLY A 39 -9.20 1.65 -8.04
N ALA A 40 -9.17 1.23 -6.78
CA ALA A 40 -9.00 -0.18 -6.40
C ALA A 40 -10.07 -1.08 -7.05
N LYS A 41 -11.33 -0.64 -7.05
CA LYS A 41 -12.44 -1.35 -7.71
C LYS A 41 -12.29 -1.42 -9.23
N TRP A 42 -11.79 -0.37 -9.86
CA TRP A 42 -11.49 -0.38 -11.29
C TRP A 42 -10.38 -1.39 -11.59
N LEU A 43 -9.30 -1.41 -10.79
CA LEU A 43 -8.20 -2.35 -10.95
C LEU A 43 -8.69 -3.80 -10.83
N GLN A 44 -9.51 -4.11 -9.82
CA GLN A 44 -10.10 -5.44 -9.66
C GLN A 44 -10.93 -5.85 -10.89
N ARG A 45 -11.73 -4.95 -11.45
CA ARG A 45 -12.54 -5.23 -12.65
C ARG A 45 -11.68 -5.45 -13.89
N TYR A 46 -10.58 -4.70 -14.00
CA TYR A 46 -9.67 -4.82 -15.13
C TYR A 46 -8.91 -6.16 -15.12
N LEU A 47 -8.46 -6.59 -13.95
CA LEU A 47 -7.72 -7.85 -13.77
C LEU A 47 -8.62 -9.10 -13.74
N GLY A 48 -9.92 -8.92 -13.50
CA GLY A 48 -10.88 -10.02 -13.39
C GLY A 48 -10.58 -10.92 -12.18
N ASP A 49 -11.01 -12.18 -12.25
CA ASP A 49 -10.93 -13.12 -11.13
C ASP A 49 -9.54 -13.78 -10.98
N GLU A 50 -8.59 -13.47 -11.87
CA GLU A 50 -7.24 -14.04 -11.83
C GLU A 50 -6.42 -13.47 -10.65
N TYR A 51 -6.73 -12.23 -10.26
CA TYR A 51 -6.07 -11.47 -9.19
C TYR A 51 -7.08 -11.02 -8.14
N ARG A 52 -6.59 -10.80 -6.92
CA ARG A 52 -7.37 -10.27 -5.78
C ARG A 52 -6.77 -8.94 -5.34
N VAL A 53 -7.56 -7.89 -5.44
CA VAL A 53 -7.19 -6.55 -4.97
C VAL A 53 -7.68 -6.36 -3.55
N HIS A 54 -6.76 -6.03 -2.65
CA HIS A 54 -7.01 -5.76 -1.24
C HIS A 54 -6.78 -4.27 -0.98
N GLU A 55 -7.83 -3.56 -0.58
CA GLU A 55 -7.69 -2.18 -0.15
C GLU A 55 -7.00 -2.12 1.22
N VAL A 56 -6.01 -1.25 1.36
CA VAL A 56 -5.25 -1.05 2.59
C VAL A 56 -5.41 0.40 3.04
N PRO A 57 -6.37 0.70 3.94
CA PRO A 57 -6.50 2.02 4.51
C PRO A 57 -5.23 2.40 5.27
N LEU A 58 -4.70 3.59 4.97
CA LEU A 58 -3.50 4.14 5.57
C LEU A 58 -3.82 5.40 6.37
N SER A 59 -2.98 5.72 7.33
CA SER A 59 -2.99 7.02 8.01
C SER A 59 -2.71 8.13 7.00
N PRO A 60 -3.42 9.28 7.05
CA PRO A 60 -3.20 10.40 6.14
C PRO A 60 -1.82 11.06 6.30
N ASN A 61 -1.05 10.69 7.33
CA ASN A 61 0.33 11.15 7.52
C ASN A 61 1.30 10.56 6.50
N PHE A 62 0.94 9.45 5.84
CA PHE A 62 1.76 8.80 4.82
C PHE A 62 1.06 8.86 3.48
N LEU A 63 1.77 9.30 2.44
CA LEU A 63 1.16 9.51 1.13
C LEU A 63 0.87 8.18 0.42
N HIS A 64 1.85 7.28 0.37
CA HIS A 64 1.80 6.03 -0.39
C HIS A 64 2.12 4.79 0.46
N LEU A 65 1.66 3.61 -0.02
CA LEU A 65 1.96 2.32 0.60
C LEU A 65 3.46 1.98 0.61
N ASP A 66 4.16 2.30 -0.47
CA ASP A 66 5.62 2.06 -0.61
C ASP A 66 6.51 2.95 0.27
N CYS A 67 5.93 3.91 0.98
CA CYS A 67 6.61 4.69 2.01
C CYS A 67 6.66 3.92 3.34
N VAL A 68 5.77 2.95 3.53
CA VAL A 68 5.49 2.34 4.84
C VAL A 68 5.60 0.81 4.85
N MET A 69 5.85 0.17 3.70
CA MET A 69 5.90 -1.28 3.59
C MET A 69 6.86 -1.80 2.50
N CYS A 70 7.85 -2.59 2.93
CA CYS A 70 8.69 -3.42 2.06
C CYS A 70 8.38 -4.88 2.28
N ALA A 71 8.46 -5.69 1.22
CA ALA A 71 8.39 -7.15 1.34
C ALA A 71 9.52 -7.79 0.52
N PRO A 72 10.79 -7.75 0.97
CA PRO A 72 11.95 -8.19 0.19
C PRO A 72 11.91 -9.65 -0.26
N ARG A 73 11.17 -10.49 0.47
CA ARG A 73 10.93 -11.90 0.15
C ARG A 73 9.63 -12.38 0.82
N PRO A 74 9.02 -13.49 0.35
CA PRO A 74 7.94 -14.14 1.09
C PRO A 74 8.32 -14.44 2.54
N GLY A 75 7.41 -14.14 3.46
CA GLY A 75 7.59 -14.38 4.90
C GLY A 75 8.40 -13.33 5.65
N LEU A 76 8.85 -12.24 5.00
CA LEU A 76 9.54 -11.12 5.66
C LEU A 76 9.05 -9.78 5.11
N ALA A 77 8.65 -8.88 6.00
CA ALA A 77 8.28 -7.51 5.64
C ALA A 77 8.96 -6.50 6.58
N MET A 78 9.19 -5.29 6.06
CA MET A 78 9.55 -4.11 6.84
C MET A 78 8.34 -3.19 6.85
N VAL A 79 7.84 -2.79 8.02
CA VAL A 79 6.57 -2.07 8.12
C VAL A 79 6.61 -0.95 9.15
N CYS A 80 6.11 0.23 8.78
CA CYS A 80 5.70 1.26 9.74
C CYS A 80 4.26 0.96 10.20
N ARG A 81 4.09 0.29 11.35
CA ARG A 81 2.77 -0.16 11.82
C ARG A 81 1.78 0.97 12.05
N GLU A 82 2.26 2.14 12.44
CA GLU A 82 1.42 3.32 12.68
C GLU A 82 0.71 3.81 11.40
N ALA A 83 1.22 3.45 10.23
CA ALA A 83 0.57 3.76 8.97
C ALA A 83 -0.70 2.92 8.73
N PHE A 84 -0.82 1.74 9.34
CA PHE A 84 -1.89 0.78 9.08
C PHE A 84 -3.03 0.93 10.09
N VAL A 85 -4.03 1.76 9.77
CA VAL A 85 -5.11 2.13 10.71
C VAL A 85 -5.98 0.96 11.17
N ASN A 86 -6.02 -0.13 10.40
CA ASN A 86 -6.77 -1.35 10.70
C ASN A 86 -5.86 -2.52 11.09
N GLY A 87 -4.57 -2.28 11.35
CA GLY A 87 -3.57 -3.32 11.47
C GLY A 87 -3.08 -3.85 10.12
N LEU A 88 -2.13 -4.79 10.17
CA LEU A 88 -1.50 -5.33 8.97
C LEU A 88 -2.49 -6.13 8.11
N PRO A 89 -2.36 -6.08 6.76
CA PRO A 89 -3.15 -6.92 5.87
C PRO A 89 -3.01 -8.41 6.21
N ASP A 90 -4.11 -9.16 6.08
CA ASP A 90 -4.14 -10.60 6.37
C ASP A 90 -3.08 -11.41 5.63
N ILE A 91 -2.68 -10.95 4.44
CA ILE A 91 -1.69 -11.63 3.59
C ILE A 91 -0.26 -11.59 4.16
N ILE A 92 0.04 -10.68 5.09
CA ILE A 92 1.35 -10.56 5.75
C ILE A 92 1.28 -10.69 7.28
N LYS A 93 0.10 -10.94 7.87
CA LYS A 93 -0.08 -10.90 9.33
C LYS A 93 0.79 -11.90 10.10
N ASP A 94 1.14 -13.02 9.45
CA ASP A 94 1.92 -14.13 10.02
C ASP A 94 3.39 -14.11 9.56
N TRP A 95 3.84 -13.04 8.90
CA TRP A 95 5.23 -12.91 8.44
C TRP A 95 6.15 -12.41 9.55
N ASP A 96 7.46 -12.63 9.38
CA ASP A 96 8.45 -11.92 10.18
C ASP A 96 8.39 -10.42 9.84
N ILE A 97 8.16 -9.58 10.84
CA ILE A 97 8.05 -8.13 10.65
C ILE A 97 9.27 -7.44 11.28
N ILE A 98 9.95 -6.63 10.47
CA ILE A 98 10.91 -5.63 10.94
C ILE A 98 10.16 -4.31 11.08
N ASP A 99 10.02 -3.81 12.31
CA ASP A 99 9.35 -2.55 12.56
C ASP A 99 10.22 -1.36 12.11
N VAL A 100 9.61 -0.44 11.38
CA VAL A 100 10.20 0.82 10.92
C VAL A 100 9.54 1.96 11.67
N SER A 101 10.31 2.93 12.15
CA SER A 101 9.76 4.09 12.83
C SER A 101 9.05 5.03 11.83
N PRO A 102 8.03 5.80 12.25
CA PRO A 102 7.42 6.83 11.40
C PRO A 102 8.45 7.82 10.82
N GLU A 103 9.44 8.21 11.63
CA GLU A 103 10.52 9.12 11.24
C GLU A 103 11.37 8.54 10.10
N ASP A 104 11.73 7.26 10.18
CA ASP A 104 12.51 6.59 9.14
C ASP A 104 11.68 6.39 7.86
N ALA A 105 10.39 6.04 8.00
CA ALA A 105 9.47 5.89 6.88
C ALA A 105 9.30 7.21 6.10
N GLU A 106 9.12 8.33 6.80
CA GLU A 106 9.02 9.67 6.20
C GLU A 106 10.32 10.11 5.52
N LYS A 107 11.47 9.88 6.15
CA LYS A 107 12.77 10.37 5.66
C LYS A 107 13.32 9.59 4.49
N HIS A 108 13.07 8.28 4.44
CA HIS A 108 13.76 7.40 3.50
C HIS A 108 12.90 6.95 2.33
N GLN A 109 11.57 7.13 2.36
CA GLN A 109 10.62 6.87 1.24
C GLN A 109 10.96 5.60 0.44
N GLY A 110 11.36 4.56 1.15
CA GLY A 110 12.34 3.61 0.62
C GLY A 110 11.96 2.19 0.93
N THR A 111 10.78 1.76 0.47
CA THR A 111 10.44 0.35 0.49
C THR A 111 10.09 -0.16 -0.91
N ALA A 112 11.11 -0.19 -1.77
CA ALA A 112 11.04 -0.70 -3.13
C ALA A 112 10.43 -2.11 -3.18
N GLN A 113 9.51 -2.33 -4.13
CA GLN A 113 8.86 -3.61 -4.33
C GLN A 113 9.88 -4.71 -4.62
N ALA A 114 9.79 -5.82 -3.90
CA ALA A 114 10.55 -7.00 -4.26
C ALA A 114 10.01 -7.56 -5.58
N ARG A 115 10.92 -7.79 -6.53
CA ARG A 115 10.61 -8.61 -7.69
C ARG A 115 10.42 -10.04 -7.20
N THR A 116 9.27 -10.63 -7.50
CA THR A 116 9.10 -12.07 -7.36
C THR A 116 10.05 -12.77 -8.33
N GLY A 117 10.97 -13.57 -7.79
CA GLY A 117 11.73 -14.53 -8.58
C GLY A 117 10.77 -15.60 -9.10
N SER A 118 10.87 -15.91 -10.38
CA SER A 118 10.20 -17.03 -11.02
C SER A 118 10.87 -18.35 -10.63
N ASP A 119 10.12 -19.22 -9.95
CA ASP A 119 10.31 -20.69 -10.00
C ASP A 119 9.19 -21.28 -10.87
#